data_AF-A0A1L9QKM9-F1
#
_entry.id   AF-A0A1L9QKM9-F1
#
_cell.length_a   1.000
_cell.length_b   1.000
_cell.length_c   1.000
_cell.angle_alpha   90.00
_cell.angle_beta   90.00
_cell.angle_gamma   90.00
#
_symmetry.space_group_name_H-M   'P 1'
#
loop_
_entity.id
_entity.type
_entity.pdbx_description
1 polymer ?
#
loop_
_entity_poly.entity_id
_entity_poly.type
_entity_poly.pdbx_seq_one_letter_code
_entity_poly.pdbx_strand_id
1 'polypeptide(L)'
;MNFYPRFLPYPRCFLRTFLTWFGITLIGGLLAIPIQLVSNAMVLMAIGMDGAETPSGIIFFGVLFLITLFFFLLLSLVWPAAFFGHLRQICRYLWLWLRDRQRPEYPKRLPRGVWLQGFGDMVLSNISLLTSAVFFFLWKPQLLTDRIPPTEEDIGVFILMWYVVQTYFYYFRNLWQEASDRRREKREAARQAQNRRREEQRQIQKDRQATRLKQQAQKRQQKASKNRQSKTADPKKRTAPAPDFPDEFLEEDDSIDSEIEQIRRKMNNQDQ
;
A
#
# COMPACT_ATOMS: atom_id res chain seq x y z
N MET A 1 20.05 9.74 24.01
CA MET A 1 18.88 9.93 23.12
C MET A 1 18.74 11.41 22.85
N ASN A 2 18.96 11.88 21.63
CA ASN A 2 18.82 13.31 21.31
C ASN A 2 17.33 13.69 21.37
N PHE A 3 16.99 14.59 22.30
CA PHE A 3 15.64 15.10 22.53
C PHE A 3 15.29 16.07 21.38
N TYR A 4 14.72 15.56 20.29
CA TYR A 4 14.17 16.42 19.25
C TYR A 4 12.77 16.87 19.69
N PRO A 5 12.49 18.18 19.81
CA PRO A 5 11.18 18.68 20.20
C PRO A 5 10.09 18.15 19.26
N ARG A 6 9.06 17.51 19.82
CA ARG A 6 7.99 16.84 19.05
C ARG A 6 7.18 17.80 18.17
N PHE A 7 7.16 19.08 18.48
CA PHE A 7 6.40 20.10 17.75
C PHE A 7 7.12 20.64 16.50
N LEU A 8 8.44 20.43 16.39
CA LEU A 8 9.20 20.90 15.22
C LEU A 8 9.21 19.83 14.12
N PRO A 9 9.03 20.20 12.84
CA PRO A 9 9.16 19.27 11.74
C PRO A 9 10.56 18.65 11.75
N TYR A 10 10.69 17.34 11.55
CA TYR A 10 12.00 16.71 11.45
C TYR A 10 12.86 17.39 10.37
N PRO A 11 14.21 17.46 10.51
CA PRO A 11 15.08 18.05 9.49
C PRO A 11 14.91 17.42 8.10
N ARG A 12 14.54 16.13 8.08
CA ARG A 12 14.20 15.39 6.86
C ARG A 12 12.94 15.92 6.15
N CYS A 13 11.98 16.49 6.90
CA CYS A 13 10.79 17.13 6.33
C CYS A 13 11.14 18.44 5.64
N PHE A 14 12.06 19.24 6.20
CA PHE A 14 12.56 20.45 5.56
C PHE A 14 13.28 20.16 4.25
N LEU A 15 14.18 19.15 4.24
CA LEU A 15 14.86 18.74 3.02
C LEU A 15 13.87 18.23 1.95
N ARG A 16 12.87 17.44 2.36
CA ARG A 16 11.81 17.00 1.45
C ARG A 16 11.01 18.16 0.90
N THR A 17 10.61 19.10 1.75
CA THR A 17 9.84 20.28 1.34
C THR A 17 10.66 21.13 0.39
N PHE A 18 11.94 21.38 0.68
CA PHE A 18 12.85 22.08 -0.21
C PHE A 18 12.99 21.39 -1.57
N LEU A 19 13.18 20.08 -1.61
CA LEU A 19 13.25 19.31 -2.85
C LEU A 19 11.95 19.37 -3.65
N THR A 20 10.81 19.26 -2.97
CA THR A 20 9.51 19.41 -3.62
C THR A 20 9.36 20.81 -4.17
N TRP A 21 9.69 21.84 -3.38
CA TRP A 21 9.62 23.24 -3.78
C TRP A 21 10.51 23.52 -4.99
N PHE A 22 11.77 23.11 -4.95
CA PHE A 22 12.69 23.17 -6.08
C PHE A 22 12.12 22.47 -7.33
N GLY A 23 11.52 21.29 -7.13
CA GLY A 23 10.85 20.56 -8.21
C GLY A 23 9.67 21.34 -8.79
N ILE A 24 8.82 21.94 -7.95
CA ILE A 24 7.69 22.76 -8.40
C ILE A 24 8.19 24.00 -9.13
N THR A 25 9.22 24.69 -8.62
CA THR A 25 9.79 25.89 -9.25
C THR A 25 10.37 25.55 -10.62
N LEU A 26 11.08 24.42 -10.75
CA LEU A 26 11.55 23.92 -12.05
C LEU A 26 10.40 23.58 -12.99
N ILE A 27 9.38 22.87 -12.49
CA ILE A 27 8.18 22.56 -13.28
C ILE A 27 7.47 23.84 -13.71
N GLY A 28 7.31 24.82 -12.81
CA GLY A 28 6.67 26.10 -13.09
C GLY A 28 7.44 26.90 -14.13
N GLY A 29 8.77 26.96 -14.03
CA GLY A 29 9.61 27.58 -15.04
C GLY A 29 9.53 26.87 -16.40
N LEU A 30 9.49 25.54 -16.40
CA LEU A 30 9.32 24.75 -17.62
C LEU A 30 7.91 24.84 -18.20
N LEU A 31 6.88 25.00 -17.37
CA LEU A 31 5.48 25.19 -17.76
C LEU A 31 5.20 26.63 -18.20
N ALA A 32 6.00 27.61 -17.79
CA ALA A 32 5.87 28.98 -18.29
C ALA A 32 6.02 29.04 -19.82
N ILE A 33 6.88 28.21 -20.41
CA ILE A 33 7.09 28.11 -21.85
C ILE A 33 5.82 27.64 -22.59
N PRO A 34 5.21 26.48 -22.27
CA PRO A 34 3.97 26.04 -22.89
C PRO A 34 2.78 26.95 -22.54
N ILE A 35 2.72 27.55 -21.34
CA ILE A 35 1.69 28.56 -21.00
C ILE A 35 1.81 29.76 -21.94
N GLN A 36 3.03 30.27 -22.15
CA GLN A 36 3.27 31.38 -23.07
C GLN A 36 2.93 30.99 -24.52
N LEU A 37 3.27 29.76 -24.95
CA LEU A 37 2.89 29.24 -26.27
C LEU A 37 1.38 29.16 -26.45
N VAL A 38 0.63 28.66 -25.46
CA VAL A 38 -0.83 28.60 -25.50
C VAL A 38 -1.43 30.00 -25.52
N SER A 39 -0.91 30.92 -24.69
CA SER A 39 -1.35 32.31 -24.66
C SER A 39 -1.12 32.99 -26.02
N ASN A 40 0.06 32.79 -26.63
CA ASN A 40 0.37 33.33 -27.96
C ASN A 40 -0.52 32.68 -29.03
N ALA A 41 -0.79 31.38 -28.93
CA ALA A 41 -1.71 30.68 -29.83
C ALA A 41 -3.16 31.20 -29.71
N MET A 42 -3.61 31.52 -28.49
CA MET A 42 -4.92 32.16 -28.26
C MET A 42 -4.99 33.54 -28.90
N VAL A 43 -3.94 34.35 -28.77
CA VAL A 43 -3.87 35.67 -29.42
C VAL A 43 -3.86 35.54 -30.94
N LEU A 44 -3.06 34.62 -31.49
CA LEU A 44 -3.02 34.33 -32.93
C LEU A 44 -4.36 33.80 -33.45
N MET A 45 -5.07 32.99 -32.66
CA MET A 45 -6.41 32.51 -32.98
C MET A 45 -7.41 33.67 -33.00
N ALA A 46 -7.38 34.58 -32.02
CA ALA A 46 -8.27 35.73 -32.00
C ALA A 46 -8.05 36.61 -33.25
N ILE A 47 -6.80 36.91 -33.58
CA ILE A 47 -6.42 37.67 -34.78
C ILE A 47 -6.81 36.92 -36.07
N GLY A 48 -6.58 35.60 -36.11
CA GLY A 48 -6.88 34.76 -37.26
C GLY A 48 -8.37 34.57 -37.50
N MET A 49 -9.18 34.54 -36.42
CA MET A 49 -10.65 34.49 -36.49
C MET A 49 -11.25 35.81 -36.95
N ASP A 50 -10.71 36.94 -36.51
CA ASP A 50 -11.14 38.27 -36.96
C ASP A 50 -10.87 38.48 -38.47
N GLY A 51 -9.87 37.78 -39.03
CA GLY A 51 -9.54 37.81 -40.47
C GLY A 51 -10.06 36.62 -41.30
N ALA A 52 -10.72 35.64 -40.69
CA ALA A 52 -11.18 34.44 -41.39
C ALA A 52 -12.56 34.67 -42.03
N GLU A 53 -12.58 35.12 -43.28
CA GLU A 53 -13.82 35.28 -44.06
C GLU A 53 -14.44 33.93 -44.49
N THR A 54 -13.66 32.84 -44.43
CA THR A 54 -14.09 31.52 -44.90
C THR A 54 -14.39 30.56 -43.74
N PRO A 55 -15.47 29.76 -43.82
CA PRO A 55 -15.80 28.76 -42.80
C PRO A 55 -14.68 27.75 -42.54
N SER A 56 -13.88 27.43 -43.57
CA SER A 56 -12.72 26.54 -43.48
C SER A 56 -11.60 27.12 -42.61
N GLY A 57 -11.38 28.43 -42.65
CA GLY A 57 -10.40 29.12 -41.79
C GLY A 57 -10.77 29.04 -40.32
N ILE A 58 -12.04 29.28 -39.99
CA ILE A 58 -12.57 29.19 -38.63
C ILE A 58 -12.39 27.77 -38.06
N ILE A 59 -12.74 26.75 -38.86
CA ILE A 59 -12.58 25.33 -38.46
C ILE A 59 -11.10 25.00 -38.24
N PHE A 60 -10.21 25.43 -39.14
CA PHE A 60 -8.78 25.17 -39.04
C PHE A 60 -8.18 25.76 -37.74
N PHE A 61 -8.46 27.04 -37.44
CA PHE A 61 -7.98 27.68 -36.20
C PHE A 61 -8.60 27.05 -34.95
N GLY A 62 -9.88 26.65 -34.99
CA GLY A 62 -10.53 25.92 -33.90
C GLY A 62 -9.88 24.57 -33.61
N VAL A 63 -9.56 23.78 -34.64
CA VAL A 63 -8.88 22.48 -34.49
C VAL A 63 -7.47 22.66 -33.96
N LEU A 64 -6.72 23.63 -34.49
CA LEU A 64 -5.36 23.94 -34.01
C LEU A 64 -5.37 24.29 -32.51
N PHE A 65 -6.34 25.12 -32.08
CA PHE A 65 -6.52 25.47 -30.69
C PHE A 65 -6.84 24.27 -29.80
N LEU A 66 -7.75 23.39 -30.23
CA LEU A 66 -8.09 22.17 -29.48
C LEU A 66 -6.88 21.24 -29.32
N ILE A 67 -6.05 21.11 -30.36
CA ILE A 67 -4.81 20.33 -30.30
C ILE A 67 -3.84 20.97 -29.30
N THR A 68 -3.62 22.28 -29.39
CA THR A 68 -2.74 23.02 -28.47
C THR A 68 -3.21 22.91 -27.02
N LEU A 69 -4.51 23.03 -26.77
CA LEU A 69 -5.12 22.87 -25.45
C LEU A 69 -4.99 21.44 -24.92
N PHE A 70 -5.21 20.43 -25.79
CA PHE A 70 -5.05 19.02 -25.42
C PHE A 70 -3.61 18.70 -25.01
N PHE A 71 -2.62 19.12 -25.80
CA PHE A 71 -1.22 18.94 -25.45
C PHE A 71 -0.85 19.71 -24.17
N PHE A 72 -1.36 20.92 -23.99
CA PHE A 72 -1.17 21.67 -22.75
C PHE A 72 -1.71 20.95 -21.52
N LEU A 73 -2.93 20.41 -21.58
CA LEU A 73 -3.53 19.64 -20.49
C LEU A 73 -2.73 18.36 -20.21
N LEU A 74 -2.31 17.65 -21.27
CA LEU A 74 -1.52 16.43 -21.12
C LEU A 74 -0.14 16.72 -20.51
N LEU A 75 0.55 17.76 -20.98
CA LEU A 75 1.84 18.20 -20.43
C LEU A 75 1.68 18.72 -19.00
N SER A 76 0.67 19.54 -18.70
CA SER A 76 0.49 20.11 -17.36
C SER A 76 0.05 19.09 -16.31
N LEU A 77 -0.61 17.99 -16.67
CA LEU A 77 -0.98 16.94 -15.71
C LEU A 77 0.06 15.82 -15.61
N VAL A 78 0.51 15.30 -16.75
CA VAL A 78 1.34 14.08 -16.80
C VAL A 78 2.79 14.42 -16.49
N TRP A 79 3.29 15.56 -16.99
CA TRP A 79 4.69 15.92 -16.85
C TRP A 79 5.10 16.21 -15.39
N PRO A 80 4.33 16.99 -14.59
CA PRO A 80 4.69 17.19 -13.19
C PRO A 80 4.71 15.88 -12.40
N ALA A 81 3.72 15.00 -12.63
CA ALA A 81 3.67 13.70 -11.98
C ALA A 81 4.88 12.82 -12.32
N ALA A 82 5.27 12.77 -13.60
CA ALA A 82 6.46 12.05 -14.05
C ALA A 82 7.75 12.66 -13.50
N PHE A 83 7.86 13.99 -13.52
CA PHE A 83 9.01 14.71 -13.00
C PHE A 83 9.20 14.48 -11.49
N PHE A 84 8.14 14.57 -10.68
CA PHE A 84 8.23 14.25 -9.25
C PHE A 84 8.62 12.79 -9.00
N GLY A 85 8.13 11.85 -9.82
CA GLY A 85 8.55 10.45 -9.78
C GLY A 85 10.05 10.30 -9.99
N HIS A 86 10.59 10.93 -11.05
CA HIS A 86 12.02 10.89 -11.38
C HIS A 86 12.90 11.64 -10.38
N LEU A 87 12.49 12.84 -9.94
CA LEU A 87 13.22 13.63 -8.95
C LEU A 87 13.40 12.82 -7.65
N ARG A 88 12.34 12.16 -7.19
CA ARG A 88 12.43 11.27 -6.02
C ARG A 88 13.35 10.08 -6.24
N GLN A 89 13.32 9.50 -7.43
CA GLN A 89 14.20 8.39 -7.78
C GLN A 89 15.66 8.84 -7.68
N ILE A 90 16.00 10.00 -8.25
CA ILE A 90 17.34 10.59 -8.16
C ILE A 90 17.73 10.83 -6.71
N CYS A 91 16.86 11.47 -5.90
CA CYS A 91 17.16 11.72 -4.49
C CYS A 91 17.36 10.42 -3.69
N ARG A 92 16.58 9.37 -3.98
CA ARG A 92 16.73 8.07 -3.32
C ARG A 92 18.06 7.42 -3.69
N TYR A 93 18.45 7.48 -4.96
CA TYR A 93 19.76 6.97 -5.39
C TYR A 93 20.91 7.78 -4.78
N LEU A 94 20.81 9.10 -4.76
CA LEU A 94 21.80 9.97 -4.15
C LEU A 94 21.96 9.65 -2.65
N TRP A 95 20.84 9.47 -1.94
CA TRP A 95 20.86 9.09 -0.53
C TRP A 95 21.48 7.72 -0.28
N LEU A 96 21.12 6.70 -1.07
CA LEU A 96 21.70 5.36 -0.97
C LEU A 96 23.19 5.37 -1.31
N TRP A 97 23.60 6.12 -2.33
CA TRP A 97 25.00 6.29 -2.71
C TRP A 97 25.82 6.99 -1.62
N LEU A 98 25.26 8.03 -0.99
CA LEU A 98 25.90 8.74 0.12
C LEU A 98 26.00 7.87 1.38
N ARG A 99 24.99 7.03 1.65
CA ARG A 99 24.93 6.19 2.86
C ARG A 99 25.75 4.91 2.73
N ASP A 100 25.63 4.20 1.62
CA ASP A 100 26.18 2.87 1.41
C ASP A 100 27.26 2.90 0.32
N ARG A 101 28.30 3.73 0.54
CA ARG A 101 29.49 3.86 -0.33
C ARG A 101 30.14 2.52 -0.71
N GLN A 102 29.84 1.42 -0.03
CA GLN A 102 30.50 0.12 -0.22
C GLN A 102 29.69 -0.95 -0.97
N ARG A 103 28.37 -0.81 -1.21
CA ARG A 103 27.61 -1.79 -2.01
C ARG A 103 26.40 -1.17 -2.71
N PRO A 104 26.53 -0.75 -3.98
CA PRO A 104 25.38 -0.29 -4.74
C PRO A 104 24.66 -1.51 -5.34
N GLU A 105 23.94 -2.27 -4.51
CA GLU A 105 22.94 -3.21 -5.04
C GLU A 105 21.73 -2.40 -5.50
N TYR A 106 21.76 -2.01 -6.77
CA TYR A 106 20.66 -1.30 -7.40
C TYR A 106 19.45 -2.25 -7.53
N PRO A 107 18.28 -1.92 -6.96
CA PRO A 107 17.08 -2.68 -7.24
C PRO A 107 16.72 -2.52 -8.73
N LYS A 108 16.82 -3.61 -9.50
CA LYS A 108 16.53 -3.67 -10.95
C LYS A 108 15.10 -3.31 -11.33
N ARG A 109 14.17 -3.21 -10.37
CA ARG A 109 12.78 -2.84 -10.61
C ARG A 109 12.36 -1.71 -9.68
N LEU A 110 11.83 -0.66 -10.28
CA LEU A 110 11.16 0.42 -9.58
C LEU A 110 9.97 -0.16 -8.80
N PRO A 111 9.92 -0.03 -7.46
CA PRO A 111 8.72 -0.38 -6.75
C PRO A 111 7.62 0.57 -7.25
N ARG A 112 6.51 0.03 -7.77
CA ARG A 112 5.33 0.80 -8.23
C ARG A 112 4.90 1.88 -7.22
N GLY A 113 5.21 1.69 -5.94
CA GLY A 113 4.99 2.67 -4.88
C GLY A 113 5.72 4.01 -5.03
N VAL A 114 6.84 4.12 -5.77
CA VAL A 114 7.57 5.40 -5.93
C VAL A 114 6.73 6.42 -6.72
N TRP A 115 6.08 5.96 -7.79
CA TRP A 115 5.19 6.78 -8.61
C TRP A 115 3.96 7.25 -7.83
N LEU A 116 3.32 6.33 -7.10
CA LEU A 116 2.16 6.65 -6.25
C LEU A 116 2.54 7.66 -5.15
N GLN A 117 3.75 7.53 -4.60
CA GLN A 117 4.26 8.48 -3.62
C GLN A 117 4.50 9.86 -4.25
N GLY A 118 5.08 9.92 -5.46
CA GLY A 118 5.29 11.16 -6.22
C GLY A 118 3.99 11.88 -6.57
N PHE A 119 2.97 11.15 -7.00
CA PHE A 119 1.63 11.71 -7.17
C PHE A 119 1.07 12.28 -5.86
N GLY A 120 1.24 11.55 -4.75
CA GLY A 120 0.85 12.05 -3.43
C GLY A 120 1.57 13.34 -3.01
N ASP A 121 2.81 13.57 -3.46
CA ASP A 121 3.53 14.83 -3.22
C ASP A 121 2.95 15.99 -4.02
N MET A 122 2.60 15.73 -5.28
CA MET A 122 1.92 16.72 -6.12
C MET A 122 0.57 17.13 -5.53
N VAL A 123 -0.24 16.15 -5.10
CA VAL A 123 -1.52 16.43 -4.43
C VAL A 123 -1.31 17.24 -3.15
N LEU A 124 -0.36 16.84 -2.31
CA LEU A 124 -0.04 17.55 -1.06
C LEU A 124 0.41 18.99 -1.32
N SER A 125 1.20 19.21 -2.36
CA SER A 125 1.64 20.53 -2.78
C SER A 125 0.48 21.43 -3.25
N ASN A 126 -0.48 20.87 -3.98
CA ASN A 126 -1.64 21.64 -4.44
C ASN A 126 -2.55 22.00 -3.26
N ILE A 127 -2.77 21.06 -2.33
CA ILE A 127 -3.54 21.33 -1.11
C ILE A 127 -2.81 22.36 -0.24
N SER A 128 -1.47 22.31 -0.13
CA SER A 128 -0.72 23.33 0.61
C SER A 128 -0.81 24.70 -0.04
N LEU A 129 -0.73 24.78 -1.36
CA LEU A 129 -0.88 26.03 -2.11
C LEU A 129 -2.26 26.63 -1.88
N LEU A 130 -3.32 25.82 -2.02
CA LEU A 130 -4.71 26.26 -1.80
C LEU A 130 -4.93 26.72 -0.36
N THR A 131 -4.44 25.96 0.62
CA THR A 131 -4.55 26.31 2.04
C THR A 131 -3.84 27.63 2.33
N SER A 132 -2.66 27.82 1.73
CA SER A 132 -1.90 29.07 1.87
C SER A 132 -2.61 30.23 1.20
N ALA A 133 -3.20 30.04 0.02
CA ALA A 133 -4.02 31.07 -0.62
C ALA A 133 -5.19 31.50 0.26
N VAL A 134 -5.91 30.54 0.85
CA VAL A 134 -7.01 30.84 1.79
C VAL A 134 -6.51 31.66 2.98
N PHE A 135 -5.43 31.22 3.65
CA PHE A 135 -4.87 32.00 4.76
C PHE A 135 -4.38 33.38 4.34
N PHE A 136 -3.82 33.51 3.15
CA PHE A 136 -3.26 34.76 2.65
C PHE A 136 -4.36 35.78 2.39
N PHE A 137 -5.44 35.35 1.73
CA PHE A 137 -6.59 36.21 1.46
C PHE A 137 -7.40 36.53 2.72
N LEU A 138 -7.43 35.63 3.72
CA LEU A 138 -8.01 35.95 5.02
C LEU A 138 -7.18 36.99 5.77
N TRP A 139 -5.85 36.95 5.63
CA TRP A 139 -4.94 37.93 6.24
C TRP A 139 -4.93 39.28 5.51
N LYS A 140 -4.98 39.28 4.17
CA LYS A 140 -5.04 40.47 3.31
C LYS A 140 -6.27 40.45 2.39
N PRO A 141 -7.48 40.72 2.93
CA PRO A 141 -8.71 40.71 2.13
C PRO A 141 -8.75 41.83 1.09
N GLN A 142 -8.01 42.92 1.30
CA GLN A 142 -7.91 44.07 0.38
C GLN A 142 -7.46 43.68 -1.03
N LEU A 143 -6.65 42.61 -1.16
CA LEU A 143 -6.22 42.09 -2.46
C LEU A 143 -7.38 41.50 -3.28
N LEU A 144 -8.47 41.09 -2.63
CA LEU A 144 -9.69 40.63 -3.30
C LEU A 144 -10.68 41.77 -3.58
N THR A 145 -10.79 42.73 -2.67
CA THR A 145 -11.81 43.79 -2.74
C THR A 145 -11.37 44.98 -3.59
N ASP A 146 -10.11 45.40 -3.49
CA ASP A 146 -9.67 46.70 -3.96
C ASP A 146 -8.94 46.62 -5.31
N ARG A 147 -8.83 45.42 -5.89
CA ARG A 147 -8.09 45.12 -7.15
C ARG A 147 -6.66 45.66 -7.17
N ILE A 148 -6.06 45.88 -6.00
CA ILE A 148 -4.67 46.33 -5.89
C ILE A 148 -3.78 45.14 -6.28
N PRO A 149 -2.87 45.30 -7.25
CA PRO A 149 -1.96 44.23 -7.61
C PRO A 149 -1.04 43.91 -6.42
N PRO A 150 -0.71 42.62 -6.19
CA PRO A 150 0.16 42.23 -5.09
C PRO A 150 1.55 42.85 -5.24
N THR A 151 2.11 43.33 -4.14
CA THR A 151 3.49 43.85 -4.09
C THR A 151 4.52 42.71 -4.09
N GLU A 152 5.80 43.02 -4.32
CA GLU A 152 6.87 42.02 -4.21
C GLU A 152 6.96 41.40 -2.81
N GLU A 153 6.75 42.23 -1.77
CA GLU A 153 6.70 41.77 -0.37
C GLU A 153 5.54 40.78 -0.15
N ASP A 154 4.38 41.06 -0.73
CA ASP A 154 3.20 40.17 -0.65
C ASP A 154 3.48 38.80 -1.26
N ILE A 155 4.15 38.79 -2.42
CA ILE A 155 4.57 37.55 -3.08
C ILE A 155 5.57 36.79 -2.20
N GLY A 156 6.54 37.48 -1.60
CA GLY A 156 7.53 36.89 -0.70
C GLY A 156 6.90 36.25 0.54
N VAL A 157 5.96 36.95 1.18
CA VAL A 157 5.23 36.44 2.35
C VAL A 157 4.36 35.25 1.97
N PHE A 158 3.67 35.31 0.83
CA PHE A 158 2.88 34.19 0.32
C PHE A 158 3.74 32.93 0.09
N ILE A 159 4.90 33.09 -0.55
CA ILE A 159 5.85 32.01 -0.79
C ILE A 159 6.33 31.39 0.53
N LEU A 160 6.71 32.23 1.51
CA LEU A 160 7.18 31.75 2.81
C LEU A 160 6.07 30.99 3.55
N MET A 161 4.85 31.52 3.53
CA MET A 161 3.70 30.87 4.16
C MET A 161 3.40 29.53 3.49
N TRP A 162 3.44 29.47 2.16
CA TRP A 162 3.28 28.23 1.42
C TRP A 162 4.33 27.18 1.78
N TYR A 163 5.59 27.59 1.88
CA TYR A 163 6.67 26.71 2.33
C TYR A 163 6.41 26.14 3.73
N VAL A 164 5.97 26.98 4.67
CA VAL A 164 5.65 26.56 6.04
C VAL A 164 4.48 25.58 6.05
N VAL A 165 3.36 25.90 5.40
CA VAL A 165 2.17 25.03 5.33
C VAL A 165 2.51 23.69 4.68
N GLN A 166 3.27 23.72 3.58
CA GLN A 166 3.72 22.50 2.91
C GLN A 166 4.61 21.64 3.81
N THR A 167 5.51 22.26 4.58
CA THR A 167 6.36 21.56 5.55
C THR A 167 5.52 20.84 6.61
N TYR A 168 4.48 21.49 7.14
CA TYR A 168 3.58 20.88 8.11
C TYR A 168 2.77 19.73 7.51
N PHE A 169 2.28 19.86 6.28
CA PHE A 169 1.60 18.74 5.62
C PHE A 169 2.52 17.54 5.38
N TYR A 170 3.78 17.76 5.03
CA TYR A 170 4.76 16.67 4.93
C TYR A 170 5.03 16.03 6.29
N TYR A 171 5.10 16.83 7.35
CA TYR A 171 5.25 16.34 8.70
C TYR A 171 4.06 15.46 9.12
N PHE A 172 2.82 15.92 8.94
CA PHE A 172 1.62 15.13 9.22
C PHE A 172 1.55 13.84 8.39
N ARG A 173 1.90 13.91 7.10
CA ARG A 173 1.96 12.72 6.24
C ARG A 173 2.96 11.70 6.76
N ASN A 174 4.15 12.13 7.19
CA ASN A 174 5.14 11.22 7.76
C ASN A 174 4.63 10.58 9.06
N LEU A 175 4.02 11.37 9.96
CA LEU A 175 3.42 10.84 11.19
C LEU A 175 2.33 9.79 10.89
N TRP A 176 1.50 10.05 9.89
CA TRP A 176 0.45 9.12 9.46
C TRP A 176 1.04 7.83 8.89
N GLN A 177 2.07 7.94 8.06
CA GLN A 177 2.78 6.79 7.50
C GLN A 177 3.41 5.93 8.60
N GLU A 178 4.12 6.55 9.55
CA GLU A 178 4.69 5.82 10.70
C GLU A 178 3.61 5.13 11.54
N ALA A 179 2.47 5.79 11.77
CA ALA A 179 1.36 5.18 12.49
C ALA A 179 0.75 4.00 11.71
N SER A 180 0.64 4.12 10.39
CA SER A 180 0.16 3.06 9.50
C SER A 180 1.12 1.86 9.47
N ASP A 181 2.43 2.11 9.39
CA ASP A 181 3.46 1.07 9.36
C ASP A 181 3.48 0.31 10.68
N ARG A 182 3.42 1.00 11.84
CA ARG A 182 3.29 0.36 13.15
C ARG A 182 2.01 -0.49 13.26
N ARG A 183 0.90 -0.05 12.67
CA ARG A 183 -0.35 -0.85 12.64
C ARG A 183 -0.18 -2.09 11.77
N ARG A 184 0.52 -1.97 10.64
CA ARG A 184 0.81 -3.10 9.75
C ARG A 184 1.72 -4.12 10.41
N GLU A 185 2.80 -3.68 11.06
CA GLU A 185 3.71 -4.53 11.84
C GLU A 185 2.96 -5.29 12.94
N LYS A 186 2.09 -4.61 13.70
CA LYS A 186 1.25 -5.27 14.72
C LYS A 186 0.32 -6.33 14.13
N ARG A 187 -0.27 -6.07 12.96
CA ARG A 187 -1.14 -7.04 12.27
C ARG A 187 -0.34 -8.23 11.75
N GLU A 188 0.84 -8.00 11.19
CA GLU A 188 1.71 -9.07 10.70
C GLU A 188 2.25 -9.92 11.86
N ALA A 189 2.68 -9.30 12.97
CA ALA A 189 3.07 -10.00 14.19
C ALA A 189 1.91 -10.80 14.80
N ALA A 190 0.69 -10.26 14.81
CA ALA A 190 -0.50 -10.97 15.27
C ALA A 190 -0.82 -12.19 14.39
N ARG A 191 -0.70 -12.06 13.07
CA ARG A 191 -0.86 -13.18 12.12
C ARG A 191 0.20 -14.26 12.34
N GLN A 192 1.46 -13.87 12.53
CA GLN A 192 2.54 -14.82 12.83
C GLN A 192 2.31 -15.55 14.16
N ALA A 193 1.89 -14.82 15.21
CA ALA A 193 1.58 -15.42 16.50
C ALA A 193 0.38 -16.40 16.41
N GLN A 194 -0.64 -16.06 15.62
CA GLN A 194 -1.78 -16.94 15.38
C GLN A 194 -1.37 -18.20 14.61
N ASN A 195 -0.51 -18.08 13.60
CA ASN A 195 0.00 -19.24 12.87
C ASN A 195 0.83 -20.17 13.76
N ARG A 196 1.71 -19.62 14.61
CA ARG A 196 2.46 -20.42 15.60
C ARG A 196 1.53 -21.18 16.55
N ARG A 197 0.48 -20.54 17.07
CA ARG A 197 -0.52 -21.20 17.92
C ARG A 197 -1.27 -22.32 17.20
N ARG A 198 -1.60 -22.12 15.92
CA ARG A 198 -2.24 -23.17 15.09
C ARG A 198 -1.30 -24.35 14.87
N GLU A 199 -0.01 -24.10 14.65
CA GLU A 199 1.02 -25.15 14.53
C GLU A 199 1.20 -25.93 15.83
N GLU A 200 1.28 -25.25 16.98
CA GLU A 200 1.36 -25.87 18.31
C GLU A 200 0.13 -26.76 18.59
N GLN A 201 -1.08 -26.29 18.27
CA GLN A 201 -2.30 -27.09 18.43
C GLN A 201 -2.30 -28.34 17.55
N ARG A 202 -1.85 -28.23 16.29
CA ARG A 202 -1.68 -29.38 15.40
C ARG A 202 -0.67 -30.37 15.97
N GLN A 203 0.42 -29.89 16.56
CA GLN A 203 1.43 -30.75 17.18
C GLN A 203 0.87 -31.49 18.41
N ILE A 204 0.16 -30.78 19.29
CA ILE A 204 -0.49 -31.39 20.47
C ILE A 204 -1.51 -32.46 20.06
N GLN A 205 -2.26 -32.24 18.98
CA GLN A 205 -3.20 -33.23 18.45
C GLN A 205 -2.48 -34.49 17.94
N LYS A 206 -1.38 -34.33 17.20
CA LYS A 206 -0.54 -35.44 16.75
C LYS A 206 0.05 -36.22 17.92
N ASP A 207 0.53 -35.53 18.95
CA ASP A 207 1.09 -36.17 20.15
C ASP A 207 0.02 -36.95 20.91
N ARG A 208 -1.17 -36.37 21.10
CA ARG A 208 -2.32 -37.06 21.72
C ARG A 208 -2.73 -38.31 20.95
N GLN A 209 -2.75 -38.26 19.62
CA GLN A 209 -3.02 -39.43 18.78
C GLN A 209 -1.92 -40.48 18.94
N ALA A 210 -0.64 -40.09 18.91
CA ALA A 210 0.48 -40.99 19.12
C ALA A 210 0.44 -41.67 20.51
N THR A 211 0.12 -40.94 21.57
CA THR A 211 -0.04 -41.50 22.91
C THR A 211 -1.21 -42.49 22.98
N ARG A 212 -2.37 -42.16 22.38
CA ARG A 212 -3.53 -43.07 22.33
C ARG A 212 -3.17 -44.38 21.60
N LEU A 213 -2.46 -44.30 20.48
CA LEU A 213 -1.99 -45.48 19.73
C LEU A 213 -1.03 -46.34 20.56
N LYS A 214 -0.07 -45.71 21.28
CA LYS A 214 0.84 -46.44 22.19
C LYS A 214 0.09 -47.15 23.32
N GLN A 215 -0.88 -46.49 23.95
CA GLN A 215 -1.69 -47.08 25.01
C GLN A 215 -2.56 -48.25 24.48
N GLN A 216 -3.15 -48.12 23.29
CA GLN A 216 -3.87 -49.22 22.65
C GLN A 216 -2.96 -50.42 22.36
N ALA A 217 -1.75 -50.18 21.86
CA ALA A 217 -0.76 -51.23 21.62
C ALA A 217 -0.37 -51.95 22.92
N GLN A 218 -0.11 -51.23 24.00
CA GLN A 218 0.17 -51.82 25.32
C GLN A 218 -1.01 -52.63 25.87
N LYS A 219 -2.25 -52.13 25.76
CA LYS A 219 -3.45 -52.88 26.16
C LYS A 219 -3.61 -54.17 25.36
N ARG A 220 -3.34 -54.16 24.05
CA ARG A 220 -3.35 -55.38 23.21
C ARG A 220 -2.29 -56.38 23.66
N GLN A 221 -1.09 -55.94 23.99
CA GLN A 221 -0.02 -56.82 24.52
C GLN A 221 -0.38 -57.43 25.89
N GLN A 222 -0.94 -56.65 26.81
CA GLN A 222 -1.38 -57.15 28.13
C GLN A 222 -2.56 -58.14 28.02
N LYS A 223 -3.50 -57.92 27.09
CA LYS A 223 -4.57 -58.89 26.81
C LYS A 223 -4.01 -60.19 26.21
N ALA A 224 -3.04 -60.09 25.29
CA ALA A 224 -2.39 -61.25 24.69
C ALA A 224 -1.58 -62.08 25.72
N SER A 225 -0.88 -61.44 26.66
CA SER A 225 -0.16 -62.15 27.73
C SER A 225 -1.10 -62.83 28.72
N LYS A 226 -2.20 -62.18 29.13
CA LYS A 226 -3.24 -62.81 29.97
C LYS A 226 -3.90 -64.01 29.29
N ASN A 227 -4.22 -63.92 27.99
CA ASN A 227 -4.76 -65.06 27.24
C ASN A 227 -3.77 -66.24 27.12
N ARG A 228 -2.46 -65.97 27.06
CA ARG A 228 -1.44 -67.03 27.06
C ARG A 228 -1.31 -67.71 28.42
N GLN A 229 -1.39 -66.97 29.54
CA GLN A 229 -1.41 -67.55 30.89
C GLN A 229 -2.69 -68.36 31.18
N SER A 230 -3.85 -67.91 30.70
CA SER A 230 -5.11 -68.67 30.82
C SER A 230 -5.08 -69.99 30.04
N LYS A 231 -4.41 -70.05 28.89
CA LYS A 231 -4.24 -71.29 28.10
C LYS A 231 -3.25 -72.29 28.72
N THR A 232 -2.42 -71.87 29.66
CA THR A 232 -1.47 -72.78 30.35
C THR A 232 -2.04 -73.40 31.63
N ALA A 233 -3.23 -72.96 32.08
CA ALA A 233 -3.80 -73.38 33.37
C ALA A 233 -4.91 -74.44 33.28
N ASP A 234 -5.38 -74.86 32.09
CA ASP A 234 -6.35 -75.98 32.02
C ASP A 234 -6.41 -76.63 30.62
N PRO A 235 -5.80 -77.82 30.40
CA PRO A 235 -5.87 -78.54 29.13
C PRO A 235 -6.98 -79.60 29.11
N LYS A 236 -8.04 -79.50 29.93
CA LYS A 236 -9.14 -80.48 29.90
C LYS A 236 -10.53 -79.84 29.86
N LYS A 237 -11.09 -79.91 28.64
CA LYS A 237 -12.49 -79.79 28.20
C LYS A 237 -12.77 -78.53 27.40
N ARG A 238 -13.01 -78.73 26.10
CA ARG A 238 -14.15 -78.14 25.37
C ARG A 238 -14.23 -78.77 23.97
N THR A 239 -14.94 -79.89 23.89
CA THR A 239 -15.80 -80.19 22.76
C THR A 239 -17.15 -79.56 23.10
N ALA A 240 -17.52 -78.52 22.38
CA ALA A 240 -18.89 -78.01 22.33
C ALA A 240 -19.15 -77.53 20.90
N PRO A 241 -20.37 -77.71 20.37
CA PRO A 241 -20.68 -77.49 18.97
C PRO A 241 -20.77 -76.00 18.66
N ALA A 242 -20.54 -75.67 17.38
CA ALA A 242 -20.65 -74.33 16.83
C ALA A 242 -22.04 -73.74 17.11
N PRO A 243 -22.15 -72.50 17.60
CA PRO A 243 -23.37 -71.75 17.50
C PRO A 243 -23.47 -71.18 16.08
N ASP A 244 -24.62 -71.36 15.44
CA ASP A 244 -25.05 -70.57 14.29
C ASP A 244 -25.08 -69.10 14.73
N PHE A 245 -24.20 -68.29 14.14
CA PHE A 245 -24.26 -66.84 14.23
C PHE A 245 -25.24 -66.34 13.17
N PRO A 246 -26.21 -65.47 13.52
CA PRO A 246 -26.93 -64.72 12.50
C PRO A 246 -25.97 -63.75 11.79
N ASP A 247 -26.08 -63.68 10.46
CA ASP A 247 -25.42 -62.73 9.57
C ASP A 247 -25.92 -61.30 9.82
N GLU A 248 -25.49 -60.69 10.93
CA GLU A 248 -25.83 -59.31 11.25
C GLU A 248 -24.60 -58.56 11.81
N PHE A 249 -23.59 -58.41 10.97
CA PHE A 249 -22.54 -57.39 11.13
C PHE A 249 -22.05 -56.99 9.75
N LEU A 250 -22.70 -55.99 9.13
CA LEU A 250 -22.12 -55.21 8.03
C LEU A 250 -22.84 -53.86 7.83
N GLU A 251 -23.16 -53.13 8.90
CA GLU A 251 -23.58 -51.71 8.77
C GLU A 251 -23.05 -50.88 9.94
N GLU A 252 -21.73 -50.65 10.02
CA GLU A 252 -21.20 -49.57 10.88
C GLU A 252 -19.76 -49.14 10.51
N ASP A 253 -19.45 -48.96 9.22
CA ASP A 253 -18.18 -48.31 8.78
C ASP A 253 -18.39 -47.03 7.92
N ASP A 254 -19.64 -46.67 7.59
CA ASP A 254 -19.95 -45.46 6.79
C ASP A 254 -19.87 -44.14 7.58
N SER A 255 -19.78 -44.20 8.92
CA SER A 255 -19.78 -42.97 9.74
C SER A 255 -18.44 -42.22 9.68
N ILE A 256 -17.32 -42.94 9.57
CA ILE A 256 -15.98 -42.34 9.60
C ILE A 256 -15.67 -41.63 8.27
N ASP A 257 -16.04 -42.24 7.14
CA ASP A 257 -15.84 -41.62 5.82
C ASP A 257 -16.73 -40.38 5.64
N SER A 258 -17.94 -40.38 6.24
CA SER A 258 -18.81 -39.20 6.25
C SER A 258 -18.25 -38.03 7.06
N GLU A 259 -17.57 -38.30 8.19
CA GLU A 259 -16.91 -37.27 9.00
C GLU A 259 -15.68 -36.67 8.30
N ILE A 260 -14.91 -37.50 7.58
CA ILE A 260 -13.73 -37.06 6.81
C ILE A 260 -14.16 -36.15 5.65
N GLU A 261 -15.26 -36.48 4.96
CA GLU A 261 -15.81 -35.68 3.86
C GLU A 261 -16.31 -34.30 4.35
N GLN A 262 -16.94 -34.25 5.53
CA GLN A 262 -17.39 -32.97 6.14
C GLN A 262 -16.22 -32.06 6.54
N ILE A 263 -15.10 -32.62 7.02
CA ILE A 263 -13.91 -31.86 7.37
C ILE A 263 -13.26 -31.26 6.10
N ARG A 264 -13.21 -32.02 5.00
CA ARG A 264 -12.69 -31.53 3.71
C ARG A 264 -13.49 -30.33 3.19
N ARG A 265 -14.83 -30.37 3.24
CA ARG A 265 -15.69 -29.27 2.79
C ARG A 265 -15.50 -27.99 3.62
N LYS A 266 -15.27 -28.12 4.93
CA LYS A 266 -15.01 -26.96 5.80
C LYS A 266 -13.67 -26.28 5.53
N MET A 267 -12.64 -27.02 5.11
CA MET A 267 -11.35 -26.41 4.76
C MET A 267 -11.41 -25.65 3.43
N ASN A 268 -12.10 -26.20 2.41
CA ASN A 268 -12.15 -25.56 1.09
C ASN A 268 -12.95 -24.24 1.07
N ASN A 269 -13.89 -24.06 1.99
CA ASN A 269 -14.69 -22.83 2.10
C ASN A 269 -14.02 -21.70 2.92
N GLN A 270 -12.84 -21.92 3.50
CA GLN A 270 -12.10 -20.87 4.23
C GLN A 270 -11.03 -20.15 3.41
N ASP A 271 -10.74 -20.64 2.20
CA ASP A 271 -9.72 -20.10 1.29
C ASP A 271 -10.31 -19.28 0.12
N GLN A 272 -11.63 -19.02 0.14
CA GLN A 272 -12.33 -18.04 -0.72
C GLN A 272 -12.66 -16.77 0.06
#